data_AF-A0A972CUL9-F1
#
_entry.id   AF-A0A972CUL9-F1
#
_cell.length_a   1.000
_cell.length_b   1.000
_cell.length_c   1.000
_cell.angle_alpha   90.00
_cell.angle_beta   90.00
_cell.angle_gamma   90.00
#
_symmetry.space_group_name_H-M   'P 1'
#
loop_
_entity.id
_entity.type
_entity.pdbx_description
1 polymer ?
#
loop_
_entity_poly.entity_id
_entity_poly.type
_entity_poly.pdbx_seq_one_letter_code
_entity_poly.pdbx_strand_id
1 'polypeptide(L)' 'MLLIGLAFFALGGYFILSEIYTVRKIDDELVVVSKELQKDTDQFKYKLFMGILSFVLGLFAIINNIIY' A
#
# COMPACT_ATOMS: atom_id res chain seq x y z
N MET A 1 3.35 -10.07 17.41
CA MET A 1 4.08 -9.21 16.46
C MET A 1 3.81 -9.56 15.00
N LEU A 2 3.73 -10.85 14.63
CA LEU A 2 3.45 -11.28 13.26
C LEU A 2 2.18 -10.66 12.63
N LEU A 3 1.05 -10.69 13.34
CA LEU A 3 -0.21 -10.08 12.89
C LEU A 3 -0.07 -8.59 12.57
N ILE A 4 0.68 -7.86 13.41
CA ILE A 4 0.97 -6.44 13.20
C ILE A 4 1.86 -6.29 11.96
N GLY A 5 2.88 -7.13 11.80
CA GLY A 5 3.74 -7.12 10.61
C GLY A 5 2.99 -7.38 9.31
N LEU A 6 2.07 -8.35 9.30
CA LEU A 6 1.17 -8.62 8.18
C LEU A 6 0.25 -7.44 7.88
N ALA A 7 -0.30 -6.78 8.91
CA ALA A 7 -1.13 -5.59 8.73
C ALA A 7 -0.34 -4.43 8.10
N PHE A 8 0.89 -4.19 8.55
CA PHE A 8 1.78 -3.17 7.97
C PHE A 8 2.18 -3.50 6.53
N PHE A 9 2.42 -4.77 6.22
CA PHE A 9 2.72 -5.22 4.88
C PHE A 9 1.52 -5.00 3.93
N ALA A 10 0.31 -5.37 4.38
CA ALA A 10 -0.93 -5.13 3.64
C ALA A 10 -1.20 -3.63 3.43
N LEU A 11 -0.97 -2.79 4.45
CA LEU A 11 -1.09 -1.34 4.35
C LEU A 11 -0.10 -0.74 3.36
N GLY A 12 1.16 -1.19 3.38
CA GLY A 12 2.17 -0.76 2.42
C GLY A 12 1.77 -1.05 0.97
N GLY A 13 1.30 -2.28 0.73
CA GLY A 13 0.75 -2.68 -0.57
C GLY A 13 -0.47 -1.85 -0.96
N TYR A 14 -1.40 -1.61 -0.03
CA TYR A 14 -2.58 -0.79 -0.26
C TYR A 14 -2.23 0.65 -0.66
N PHE A 15 -1.29 1.31 0.02
CA PHE A 15 -0.87 2.67 -0.33
C PHE A 15 -0.33 2.76 -1.76
N ILE A 16 0.51 1.81 -2.15
CA ILE A 16 1.08 1.78 -3.51
C ILE A 16 -0.01 1.50 -4.55
N LEU A 17 -0.83 0.46 -4.33
CA LEU A 17 -1.90 0.07 -5.25
C LEU A 17 -2.95 1.16 -5.40
N SER A 18 -3.29 1.87 -4.32
CA SER A 18 -4.29 2.95 -4.33
C SER A 18 -3.88 4.17 -5.16
N GLU A 19 -2.60 4.33 -5.47
CA GLU A 19 -2.16 5.38 -6.38
C GLU A 19 -2.05 4.93 -7.83
N ILE A 20 -1.76 3.65 -8.07
CA ILE A 20 -1.67 3.11 -9.44
C ILE A 20 -3.07 2.78 -9.97
N TYR A 21 -3.96 2.31 -9.09
CA TYR A 21 -5.27 1.78 -9.44
C TYR A 21 -6.37 2.46 -8.64
N THR A 22 -7.51 2.67 -9.30
CA THR A 22 -8.73 3.15 -8.69
C THR A 22 -9.86 2.19 -9.03
N VAL A 23 -10.76 1.96 -8.07
CA VAL A 23 -11.96 1.17 -8.31
C VAL A 23 -13.04 2.12 -8.76
N ARG A 24 -13.56 1.92 -9.97
CA ARG A 24 -14.69 2.69 -10.51
C ARG A 24 -15.87 1.76 -10.73
N LYS A 25 -17.07 2.30 -10.52
CA LYS A 25 -18.32 1.62 -10.85
C LYS A 25 -18.69 1.97 -12.29
N ILE A 26 -18.74 0.97 -13.17
CA ILE A 26 -19.17 1.10 -14.57
C ILE A 26 -20.28 0.07 -14.77
N ASP A 27 -21.47 0.52 -15.16
CA ASP A 27 -22.63 -0.35 -15.46
C ASP A 27 -22.93 -1.41 -14.39
N ASP A 28 -22.99 -0.98 -13.12
CA ASP A 28 -23.20 -1.82 -11.92
C ASP A 28 -22.07 -2.78 -11.53
N GLU A 29 -20.96 -2.79 -12.27
CA GLU A 29 -19.76 -3.59 -11.96
C GLU A 29 -18.63 -2.75 -11.35
N LEU A 30 -17.90 -3.33 -10.39
CA LEU A 30 -16.70 -2.73 -9.80
C LEU A 30 -15.49 -3.12 -10.65
N VAL A 31 -14.94 -2.17 -11.40
CA VAL A 31 -13.81 -2.38 -12.29
C VAL A 31 -12.58 -1.67 -11.73
N VAL A 32 -11.45 -2.38 -11.72
CA VAL A 32 -10.14 -1.80 -11.37
C VAL A 32 -9.56 -1.13 -12.60
N VAL A 33 -9.38 0.19 -12.54
CA VAL A 33 -8.86 0.99 -13.65
C VAL A 33 -7.54 1.63 -13.23
N SER A 34 -6.56 1.69 -14.13
CA SER A 34 -5.32 2.43 -13.89
C SER A 34 -5.62 3.92 -13.78
N LYS A 35 -5.15 4.55 -12.72
CA LYS A 35 -5.24 6.00 -12.53
C LYS A 35 -4.01 6.66 -13.16
N GLU A 36 -4.19 7.83 -13.77
CA GLU A 36 -3.04 8.66 -14.16
C GLU A 36 -2.26 9.08 -12.91
N LEU A 37 -1.00 8.66 -12.84
CA LEU A 37 -0.12 8.96 -11.73
C LEU A 37 0.23 10.46 -11.73
N GLN A 38 -0.37 11.22 -10.82
CA GLN A 38 0.00 12.61 -10.57
C GLN A 38 1.28 12.68 -9.72
N LYS A 39 2.41 12.35 -10.34
CA LYS A 39 3.72 12.22 -9.68
C LYS A 39 4.22 13.52 -9.03
N ASP A 40 3.72 14.68 -9.48
CA ASP A 40 4.13 16.00 -8.99
C ASP A 40 3.36 16.48 -7.75
N THR A 41 2.34 15.76 -7.31
CA THR A 41 1.57 16.17 -6.13
C THR A 41 2.28 15.72 -4.85
N ASP A 42 2.35 16.59 -3.84
CA ASP A 42 2.90 16.24 -2.52
C ASP A 42 2.18 15.05 -1.86
N GLN A 43 0.90 14.86 -2.19
CA GLN A 43 0.12 13.70 -1.76
C GLN A 43 0.67 12.38 -2.31
N PHE A 44 1.15 12.35 -3.56
CA PHE A 44 1.75 11.17 -4.16
C PHE A 44 3.06 10.81 -3.44
N LYS A 45 3.93 11.80 -3.23
CA LYS A 45 5.18 11.61 -2.48
C LYS A 45 4.90 11.10 -1.08
N TYR A 46 3.97 11.72 -0.35
CA TYR A 46 3.60 11.32 1.00
C TYR A 46 3.13 9.86 1.06
N LYS A 47 2.19 9.48 0.19
CA LYS A 47 1.68 8.09 0.13
C LYS A 47 2.75 7.08 -0.25
N LEU A 48 3.64 7.44 -1.18
CA LEU A 48 4.76 6.59 -1.56
C LEU A 48 5.72 6.36 -0.37
N PHE A 49 6.11 7.43 0.33
CA PHE A 49 6.96 7.31 1.52
C PHE A 49 6.27 6.53 2.64
N MET A 50 4.98 6.76 2.90
CA MET A 50 4.17 5.99 3.84
C MET A 50 4.09 4.51 3.46
N GLY A 51 3.93 4.21 2.18
CA GLY A 51 3.92 2.85 1.65
C GLY A 51 5.25 2.14 1.89
N ILE A 52 6.36 2.77 1.54
CA ILE A 52 7.72 2.24 1.77
C ILE A 52 7.96 2.03 3.27
N LEU A 53 7.65 3.02 4.10
CA LEU A 53 7.83 2.93 5.56
C LEU A 53 7.02 1.76 6.14
N SER A 54 5.74 1.65 5.77
CA SER A 54 4.86 0.57 6.23
C SER A 54 5.37 -0.80 5.77
N PHE A 55 5.84 -0.91 4.53
CA PHE A 55 6.43 -2.12 3.99
C PHE A 55 7.67 -2.56 4.78
N VAL A 56 8.60 -1.63 5.03
CA VAL A 56 9.83 -1.89 5.79
C VAL A 56 9.51 -2.32 7.21
N LEU A 57 8.61 -1.61 7.91
CA LEU A 57 8.18 -1.96 9.27
C LEU A 57 7.52 -3.35 9.31
N GLY A 58 6.66 -3.65 8.34
CA GLY A 58 6.04 -4.97 8.21
C GLY A 58 7.07 -6.09 8.04
N LEU A 59 8.05 -5.87 7.16
CA LEU A 59 9.14 -6.80 6.90
C LEU A 59 9.99 -7.06 8.15
N PHE A 60 10.41 -6.00 8.86
CA PHE A 60 11.16 -6.14 10.10
C PHE A 60 10.34 -6.87 11.19
N ALA A 61 9.05 -6.59 11.31
CA ALA A 61 8.20 -7.26 12.29
C ALA A 61 8.00 -8.76 11.98
N ILE A 62 7.90 -9.13 10.70
CA ILE A 62 7.83 -10.53 10.25
C ILE A 62 9.16 -11.24 10.51
N ILE A 63 10.28 -10.65 10.07
CA ILE A 63 11.63 -11.21 10.28
C ILE A 63 11.89 -11.40 11.77
N ASN A 64 11.58 -10.39 12.60
CA ASN A 64 11.78 -10.44 14.04
C ASN A 64 11.00 -11.61 14.67
N ASN A 65 9.80 -11.91 14.17
CA ASN A 65 9.01 -13.03 14.69
C ASN A 65 9.45 -14.41 14.18
N ILE A 66 10.22 -14.47 13.10
CA ILE A 66 10.82 -15.73 12.62
C ILE A 66 12.11 -16.04 13.38
N ILE A 67 12.89 -15.00 13.69
CA ILE A 67 14.19 -15.13 14.37
C ILE A 67 14.03 -15.36 15.88
N TYR A 68 13.06 -14.68 16.51
CA TYR A 68 12.77 -14.76 17.96
C TYR A 68 11.40 -15.37 18.21
#